data_AF-A0A1W9P621-F1
#
_entry.id   AF-A0A1W9P621-F1
#
_cell.length_a   1.000
_cell.length_b   1.000
_cell.length_c   1.000
_cell.angle_alpha   90.00
_cell.angle_beta   90.00
_cell.angle_gamma   90.00
#
_symmetry.space_group_name_H-M   'P 1'
#
loop_
_entity.id
_entity.type
_entity.pdbx_description
1 polymer ?
#
loop_
_entity_poly.entity_id
_entity_poly.type
_entity_poly.pdbx_seq_one_letter_code
_entity_poly.pdbx_strand_id
1 'polypeptide(L)'
;MKNVKDPVCGMIIKKSMAEAKYTYNGEIFYFCNKTCYEKIKKEPEKYLKRKEEKEAPIKQKQMSHSPTESVKLKIEGITCAACVATIERTLKKEKGVVKANVNLATEEATISYMPDVIQTEDLIKVVEISGYRVLKDKEDIPMKEAKVAKKRLTILLPYPSQYSDYFIPSLLKHLWHFPLSML
;
A
#
# COMPACT_ATOMS: atom_id res chain seq x y z
N MET A 1 43.21 -22.19 -0.44
CA MET A 1 43.52 -21.10 0.53
C MET A 1 42.29 -20.21 0.67
N LYS A 2 41.87 -19.85 1.90
CA LYS A 2 40.66 -19.04 2.11
C LYS A 2 40.97 -17.55 1.85
N ASN A 3 40.20 -16.92 0.96
CA ASN A 3 40.23 -15.48 0.73
C ASN A 3 39.40 -14.77 1.81
N VAL A 4 39.86 -13.60 2.24
CA VAL A 4 39.18 -12.74 3.23
C VAL A 4 39.23 -11.30 2.79
N LYS A 5 38.23 -10.53 3.22
CA LYS A 5 38.12 -9.11 2.91
C LYS A 5 38.66 -8.28 4.06
N ASP A 6 39.60 -7.39 3.77
CA ASP A 6 40.06 -6.36 4.70
C ASP A 6 38.88 -5.40 5.01
N PRO A 7 38.45 -5.24 6.27
CA PRO A 7 37.31 -4.42 6.63
C PRO A 7 37.54 -2.90 6.51
N VAL A 8 38.79 -2.43 6.37
CA VAL A 8 39.11 -1.00 6.21
C VAL A 8 38.99 -0.55 4.76
N CYS A 9 39.63 -1.27 3.84
CA CYS A 9 39.71 -0.87 2.43
C CYS A 9 38.86 -1.74 1.49
N GLY A 10 38.42 -2.91 1.95
CA GLY A 10 37.64 -3.84 1.16
C GLY A 10 38.44 -4.73 0.20
N MET A 11 39.77 -4.70 0.25
CA MET A 11 40.63 -5.55 -0.58
C MET A 11 40.49 -7.02 -0.20
N ILE A 12 40.39 -7.90 -1.20
CA ILE A 12 40.35 -9.36 -0.98
C ILE A 12 41.78 -9.87 -0.96
N ILE A 13 42.18 -10.46 0.16
CA ILE A 13 43.51 -11.03 0.37
C ILE A 13 43.44 -12.51 0.73
N LYS A 14 44.52 -13.24 0.44
CA LYS A 14 44.68 -14.62 0.93
C LYS A 14 45.07 -14.55 2.42
N LYS A 15 44.41 -15.33 3.29
CA LYS A 15 44.72 -15.37 4.74
C LYS A 15 46.20 -15.61 5.05
N SER A 16 46.90 -16.37 4.21
CA SER A 16 48.32 -16.69 4.35
C SER A 16 49.27 -15.54 4.02
N MET A 17 48.79 -14.52 3.30
CA MET A 17 49.58 -13.34 2.89
C MET A 17 49.19 -12.08 3.68
N ALA A 18 48.34 -12.22 4.70
CA ALA A 18 47.92 -11.10 5.52
C ALA A 18 49.11 -10.57 6.33
N GLU A 19 49.40 -9.28 6.18
CA GLU A 19 50.53 -8.62 6.83
C GLU A 19 50.26 -8.37 8.33
N ALA A 20 48.98 -8.28 8.72
CA ALA A 20 48.56 -8.10 10.10
C ALA A 20 47.19 -8.72 10.37
N LYS A 21 46.89 -8.97 11.66
CA LYS A 21 45.60 -9.51 12.14
C LYS A 21 45.14 -8.76 13.38
N TYR A 22 43.83 -8.60 13.56
CA TYR A 22 43.21 -7.93 14.71
C TYR A 22 41.99 -8.72 15.17
N THR A 23 41.83 -8.91 16.47
CA THR A 23 40.70 -9.66 17.05
C THR A 23 39.74 -8.69 17.71
N TYR A 24 38.46 -8.78 17.35
CA TYR A 24 37.39 -7.96 17.92
C TYR A 24 36.13 -8.81 18.10
N ASN A 25 35.51 -8.77 19.28
CA ASN A 25 34.34 -9.60 19.65
C ASN A 25 34.52 -11.11 19.34
N GLY A 26 35.73 -11.63 19.51
CA GLY A 26 36.06 -13.04 19.24
C GLY A 26 36.28 -13.40 17.76
N GLU A 27 36.17 -12.45 16.84
CA GLU A 27 36.40 -12.66 15.40
C GLU A 27 37.77 -12.09 14.98
N ILE A 28 38.53 -12.85 14.19
CA ILE A 28 39.86 -12.45 13.68
C ILE A 28 39.70 -11.81 12.30
N PHE A 29 40.10 -10.55 12.19
CA PHE A 29 40.18 -9.77 10.96
C PHE A 29 41.61 -9.75 10.43
N TYR A 30 41.75 -9.76 9.10
CA TYR A 30 43.03 -9.82 8.40
C TYR A 30 43.17 -8.58 7.51
N PHE A 31 44.37 -8.02 7.43
CA PHE A 31 44.62 -6.75 6.75
C PHE A 31 45.62 -6.87 5.61
N CYS A 32 45.40 -6.08 4.56
CA CYS A 32 46.25 -6.06 3.38
C CYS A 32 47.56 -5.31 3.62
N ASN A 33 47.61 -4.39 4.60
CA ASN A 33 48.78 -3.59 4.93
C ASN A 33 48.71 -3.05 6.38
N LYS A 34 49.86 -2.74 6.98
CA LYS A 34 50.04 -2.03 8.26
C LYS A 34 49.16 -0.78 8.40
N THR A 35 49.02 0.04 7.36
CA THR A 35 48.19 1.26 7.44
C THR A 35 46.71 0.95 7.71
N CYS A 36 46.19 -0.17 7.20
CA CYS A 36 44.81 -0.59 7.48
C CYS A 36 44.68 -1.12 8.92
N TYR A 37 45.68 -1.88 9.40
CA TYR A 37 45.73 -2.34 10.79
C TYR A 37 45.73 -1.16 11.79
N GLU A 38 46.50 -0.11 11.52
CA GLU A 38 46.56 1.07 12.41
C GLU A 38 45.23 1.83 12.47
N LYS A 39 44.51 1.95 11.35
CA LYS A 39 43.19 2.59 11.31
C LYS A 39 42.18 1.85 12.20
N ILE A 40 42.20 0.51 12.17
CA ILE A 40 41.32 -0.28 13.02
C ILE A 40 41.73 -0.26 14.49
N LYS A 41 43.03 -0.16 14.79
CA LYS A 41 43.48 -0.01 16.19
C LYS A 41 42.97 1.30 16.82
N LYS A 42 42.82 2.37 16.02
CA LYS A 42 42.33 3.68 16.48
C LYS A 42 40.81 3.73 16.61
N GLU A 43 40.09 3.20 15.62
CA GLU A 43 38.62 3.29 15.54
C GLU A 43 37.99 1.92 15.18
N PRO A 44 38.08 0.89 16.04
CA PRO A 44 37.65 -0.47 15.68
C PRO A 44 36.15 -0.56 15.41
N GLU A 45 35.33 0.18 16.17
CA GLU A 45 33.87 0.16 16.04
C GLU A 45 33.37 0.64 14.67
N LYS A 46 34.07 1.60 14.06
CA LYS A 46 33.70 2.18 12.76
C LYS A 46 33.79 1.18 11.62
N TYR A 47 34.70 0.21 11.73
CA TYR A 47 35.00 -0.75 10.66
C TYR A 47 34.49 -2.17 10.96
N LEU A 48 34.26 -2.51 12.24
CA LEU A 48 33.97 -3.87 12.68
C LEU A 48 32.51 -4.10 13.13
N LYS A 49 31.63 -3.09 13.05
CA LYS A 49 30.17 -3.28 13.20
C LYS A 49 29.61 -4.07 12.00
N ARG A 50 29.67 -5.40 12.09
CA ARG A 50 29.01 -6.33 11.15
C ARG A 50 28.53 -7.56 11.91
N LYS A 51 27.32 -7.47 12.44
CA LYS A 51 26.37 -8.54 12.82
C LYS A 51 25.34 -7.84 13.71
N GLU A 52 24.50 -7.00 13.13
CA GLU A 52 23.06 -7.32 13.03
C GLU A 52 22.41 -6.92 11.69
N GLU A 53 23.16 -6.40 10.70
CA GLU A 53 22.54 -5.75 9.52
C GLU A 53 22.77 -6.43 8.15
N LYS A 54 23.17 -7.71 8.06
CA LYS A 54 23.36 -8.36 6.75
C LYS A 54 22.86 -9.79 6.62
N GLU A 55 21.57 -10.00 6.84
CA GLU A 55 20.78 -10.94 6.03
C GLU A 55 19.43 -10.28 5.71
N ALA A 56 19.22 -9.94 4.44
CA ALA A 56 17.94 -9.54 3.87
C ALA A 56 17.70 -10.38 2.62
N PRO A 57 16.45 -10.41 2.12
CA PRO A 57 16.26 -9.64 0.90
C PRO A 57 15.03 -8.72 0.92
N ILE A 58 15.30 -7.42 0.72
CA ILE A 58 14.59 -6.49 -0.21
C ILE A 58 13.09 -6.26 0.10
N LYS A 59 12.53 -5.11 0.52
CA LYS A 59 12.89 -3.68 0.58
C LYS A 59 12.23 -3.13 1.85
N GLN A 60 13.00 -2.59 2.79
CA GLN A 60 12.47 -1.58 3.70
C GLN A 60 13.14 -0.26 3.33
N LYS A 61 12.51 0.43 2.38
CA LYS A 61 12.64 1.88 2.30
C LYS A 61 12.01 2.38 3.60
N GLN A 62 12.84 2.73 4.58
CA GLN A 62 12.38 3.44 5.77
C GLN A 62 11.74 4.74 5.30
N MET A 63 10.41 4.74 5.24
CA MET A 63 9.61 5.93 5.05
C MET A 63 8.81 6.06 6.34
N SER A 64 9.17 7.07 7.14
CA SER A 64 8.33 7.76 8.13
C SER A 64 7.07 7.00 8.56
N HIS A 65 7.07 6.46 9.78
CA HIS A 65 5.91 5.79 10.38
C HIS A 65 4.70 6.74 10.46
N SER A 66 3.88 6.77 9.41
CA SER A 66 2.46 7.08 9.53
C SER A 66 1.76 5.80 9.99
N PRO A 67 0.83 5.86 10.96
CA PRO A 67 -0.06 4.75 11.25
C PRO A 67 -0.70 4.27 9.95
N THR A 68 -0.61 2.97 9.68
CA THR A 68 -1.21 2.34 8.51
C THR A 68 -2.03 1.15 9.01
N GLU A 69 -3.30 1.08 8.61
CA GLU A 69 -4.21 -0.01 8.91
C GLU A 69 -4.41 -0.88 7.67
N SER A 70 -5.02 -2.06 7.85
CA SER A 70 -5.33 -2.99 6.76
C SER A 70 -6.79 -3.40 6.82
N VAL A 71 -7.47 -3.39 5.68
CA VAL A 71 -8.85 -3.88 5.55
C VAL A 71 -8.95 -4.91 4.43
N LYS A 72 -9.89 -5.84 4.60
CA LYS A 72 -10.27 -6.84 3.60
C LYS A 72 -11.69 -6.57 3.14
N LEU A 73 -11.88 -6.49 1.84
CA LEU A 73 -13.18 -6.26 1.22
C LEU A 73 -13.49 -7.41 0.29
N LYS A 74 -14.61 -8.11 0.53
CA LYS A 74 -15.16 -9.07 -0.43
C LYS A 74 -15.85 -8.32 -1.57
N ILE A 75 -15.56 -8.68 -2.81
CA ILE A 75 -16.02 -7.97 -4.01
C ILE A 75 -16.67 -8.95 -4.98
N GLU A 76 -17.95 -8.76 -5.26
CA GLU A 76 -18.65 -9.54 -6.29
C GLU A 76 -18.36 -9.02 -7.70
N GLY A 77 -18.41 -9.93 -8.67
CA GLY A 77 -18.33 -9.59 -10.10
C GLY A 77 -16.90 -9.50 -10.65
N ILE A 78 -15.89 -9.88 -9.86
CA ILE A 78 -14.52 -10.03 -10.38
C ILE A 78 -14.42 -11.37 -11.10
N THR A 79 -14.38 -11.35 -12.44
CA THR A 79 -14.39 -12.57 -13.25
C THR A 79 -13.11 -12.81 -14.05
N CYS A 80 -12.19 -11.83 -14.08
CA CYS A 80 -10.96 -11.95 -14.85
C CYS A 80 -9.81 -11.11 -14.27
N ALA A 81 -8.59 -11.39 -14.74
CA ALA A 81 -7.38 -10.64 -14.38
C ALA A 81 -7.47 -9.14 -14.74
N ALA A 82 -8.26 -8.77 -15.75
CA ALA A 82 -8.47 -7.36 -16.10
C ALA A 82 -9.31 -6.62 -15.06
N CYS A 83 -10.32 -7.29 -14.46
CA CYS A 83 -11.10 -6.74 -13.34
C CYS A 83 -10.19 -6.47 -12.13
N VAL A 84 -9.37 -7.46 -11.76
CA VAL A 84 -8.36 -7.36 -10.69
C VAL A 84 -7.46 -6.14 -10.91
N ALA A 85 -6.87 -6.03 -12.10
CA ALA A 85 -5.96 -4.92 -12.42
C ALA A 85 -6.67 -3.56 -12.38
N THR A 86 -7.95 -3.50 -12.76
CA THR A 86 -8.75 -2.27 -12.72
C THR A 86 -8.98 -1.82 -11.28
N ILE A 87 -9.47 -2.71 -10.43
CA ILE A 87 -9.75 -2.42 -9.01
C ILE A 87 -8.47 -2.00 -8.28
N GLU A 88 -7.37 -2.74 -8.45
CA GLU A 88 -6.09 -2.38 -7.83
C GLU A 88 -5.60 -1.00 -8.27
N ARG A 89 -5.72 -0.68 -9.57
CA ARG A 89 -5.28 0.62 -10.10
C ARG A 89 -6.13 1.75 -9.57
N THR A 90 -7.45 1.58 -9.46
CA THR A 90 -8.33 2.62 -8.91
C THR A 90 -8.00 2.86 -7.44
N LEU A 91 -7.90 1.81 -6.62
CA LEU A 91 -7.55 1.95 -5.20
C LEU A 91 -6.18 2.59 -4.98
N LYS A 92 -5.16 2.21 -5.77
CA LYS A 92 -3.79 2.78 -5.66
C LYS A 92 -3.72 4.27 -6.02
N LYS A 93 -4.72 4.84 -6.69
CA LYS A 93 -4.78 6.27 -7.01
C LYS A 93 -5.32 7.11 -5.86
N GLU A 94 -6.02 6.49 -4.92
CA GLU A 94 -6.59 7.20 -3.78
C GLU A 94 -5.50 7.67 -2.81
N LYS A 95 -5.65 8.92 -2.36
CA LYS A 95 -4.74 9.49 -1.37
C LYS A 95 -4.92 8.73 -0.05
N GLY A 96 -3.81 8.32 0.55
CA GLY A 96 -3.81 7.54 1.79
C GLY A 96 -3.79 6.03 1.56
N VAL A 97 -3.92 5.52 0.33
CA VAL A 97 -3.69 4.09 0.04
C VAL A 97 -2.20 3.83 -0.13
N VAL A 98 -1.66 2.96 0.73
CA VAL A 98 -0.25 2.56 0.71
C VAL A 98 -0.05 1.35 -0.21
N LYS A 99 -0.98 0.40 -0.16
CA LYS A 99 -0.95 -0.82 -0.98
C LYS A 99 -2.36 -1.35 -1.19
N ALA A 100 -2.64 -1.86 -2.38
CA ALA A 100 -3.86 -2.62 -2.67
C ALA A 100 -3.51 -3.86 -3.47
N ASN A 101 -4.07 -5.00 -3.09
CA ASN A 101 -3.98 -6.24 -3.84
C ASN A 101 -5.34 -6.94 -3.88
N VAL A 102 -5.67 -7.51 -5.03
CA VAL A 102 -6.94 -8.20 -5.24
C VAL A 102 -6.66 -9.65 -5.62
N ASN A 103 -7.34 -10.58 -4.96
CA ASN A 103 -7.24 -12.00 -5.23
C ASN A 103 -8.52 -12.48 -5.93
N LEU A 104 -8.37 -12.92 -7.18
CA LEU A 104 -9.48 -13.43 -7.99
C LEU A 104 -10.10 -14.71 -7.41
N ALA A 105 -9.28 -15.59 -6.84
CA ALA A 105 -9.74 -16.89 -6.36
C ALA A 105 -10.60 -16.78 -5.08
N THR A 106 -10.37 -15.75 -4.28
CA THR A 106 -11.10 -15.52 -3.02
C THR A 106 -12.05 -14.33 -3.11
N GLU A 107 -12.15 -13.69 -4.28
CA GLU A 107 -12.97 -12.49 -4.51
C GLU A 107 -12.73 -11.40 -3.43
N GLU A 108 -11.48 -11.26 -2.98
CA GLU A 108 -11.12 -10.40 -1.84
C GLU A 108 -10.05 -9.38 -2.25
N ALA A 109 -10.26 -8.13 -1.86
CA ALA A 109 -9.25 -7.08 -1.91
C ALA A 109 -8.65 -6.86 -0.51
N THR A 110 -7.33 -6.92 -0.39
CA THR A 110 -6.59 -6.49 0.80
C THR A 110 -5.97 -5.12 0.55
N ILE A 111 -6.33 -4.14 1.36
CA ILE A 111 -5.89 -2.74 1.23
C ILE A 111 -5.20 -2.32 2.52
N SER A 112 -3.99 -1.76 2.38
CA SER A 112 -3.26 -1.08 3.45
C SER A 112 -3.34 0.42 3.22
N TYR A 113 -3.84 1.16 4.21
CA TYR A 113 -4.19 2.57 4.09
C TYR A 113 -3.93 3.36 5.38
N MET A 114 -3.83 4.68 5.25
CA MET A 114 -3.65 5.62 6.35
C MET A 114 -5.03 6.06 6.87
N PRO A 115 -5.45 5.63 8.08
CA PRO A 115 -6.78 5.95 8.60
C PRO A 115 -6.96 7.44 8.93
N ASP A 116 -5.88 8.23 8.99
CA ASP A 116 -5.97 9.68 9.15
C ASP A 116 -6.31 10.40 7.83
N VAL A 117 -6.21 9.70 6.69
CA VAL A 117 -6.39 10.28 5.34
C VAL A 117 -7.63 9.72 4.63
N ILE A 118 -7.91 8.42 4.79
CA ILE A 118 -9.02 7.74 4.11
C ILE A 118 -9.66 6.70 5.03
N GLN A 119 -10.99 6.60 5.02
CA GLN A 119 -11.73 5.61 5.80
C GLN A 119 -12.09 4.39 4.95
N THR A 120 -12.42 3.28 5.62
CA THR A 120 -12.91 2.05 4.98
C THR A 120 -14.12 2.32 4.07
N GLU A 121 -15.06 3.17 4.49
CA GLU A 121 -16.25 3.51 3.71
C GLU A 121 -15.91 4.17 2.38
N ASP A 122 -14.84 4.96 2.32
CA ASP A 122 -14.41 5.62 1.09
C ASP A 122 -13.73 4.63 0.15
N LEU A 123 -12.95 3.67 0.68
CA LEU A 123 -12.42 2.55 -0.10
C LEU A 123 -13.53 1.71 -0.74
N ILE A 124 -14.62 1.47 0.00
CA ILE A 124 -15.80 0.76 -0.52
C ILE A 124 -16.44 1.54 -1.67
N LYS A 125 -16.68 2.85 -1.48
CA LYS A 125 -17.25 3.71 -2.54
C LYS A 125 -16.40 3.71 -3.81
N VAL A 126 -15.08 3.72 -3.68
CA VAL A 126 -14.16 3.71 -4.82
C VAL A 126 -14.32 2.42 -5.64
N VAL A 127 -14.50 1.29 -4.98
CA VAL A 127 -14.80 0.00 -5.63
C VAL A 127 -16.18 0.02 -6.29
N GLU A 128 -17.19 0.57 -5.61
CA GLU A 128 -18.56 0.69 -6.12
C GLU A 128 -18.67 1.60 -7.35
N ILE A 129 -18.00 2.75 -7.34
CA ILE A 129 -17.91 3.67 -8.49
C ILE A 129 -17.21 3.01 -9.68
N SER A 130 -16.33 2.04 -9.43
CA SER A 130 -15.67 1.25 -10.47
C SER A 130 -16.58 0.16 -11.07
N GLY A 131 -17.83 0.05 -10.60
CA GLY A 131 -18.84 -0.88 -11.11
C GLY A 131 -18.90 -2.23 -10.42
N TYR A 132 -18.28 -2.39 -9.24
CA TYR A 132 -18.24 -3.65 -8.50
C TYR A 132 -19.02 -3.55 -7.18
N ARG A 133 -19.58 -4.65 -6.70
CA ARG A 133 -20.30 -4.66 -5.41
C ARG A 133 -19.39 -5.15 -4.29
N VAL A 134 -19.36 -4.45 -3.16
CA VAL A 134 -18.65 -4.91 -1.96
C VAL A 134 -19.63 -5.57 -0.98
N LEU A 135 -19.31 -6.78 -0.54
CA LEU A 135 -20.05 -7.47 0.51
C LEU A 135 -19.58 -6.98 1.88
N LYS A 136 -20.49 -6.37 2.63
CA LYS A 136 -20.26 -5.93 4.01
C LYS A 136 -20.66 -7.08 4.92
N ASP A 137 -19.68 -7.81 5.43
CA ASP A 137 -19.91 -8.73 6.54
C ASP A 137 -20.27 -7.88 7.77
N LYS A 138 -21.31 -8.26 8.52
CA LYS A 138 -21.84 -7.48 9.65
C LYS A 138 -20.91 -7.44 10.87
N GLU A 139 -19.73 -8.02 10.77
CA GLU A 139 -18.81 -8.30 11.88
C GLU A 139 -17.38 -8.03 11.39
N ASP A 140 -16.94 -6.77 11.50
CA ASP A 140 -15.53 -6.31 11.62
C ASP A 140 -15.43 -4.80 11.39
N ILE A 141 -16.34 -4.02 11.99
CA ILE A 141 -16.14 -2.58 12.15
C ILE A 141 -15.60 -2.36 13.57
N PRO A 142 -14.28 -2.17 13.78
CA PRO A 142 -13.82 -1.50 14.98
C PRO A 142 -14.37 -0.06 14.94
N MET A 143 -15.54 0.13 15.56
CA MET A 143 -16.18 1.42 15.69
C MET A 143 -15.31 2.30 16.60
N LYS A 144 -14.36 3.04 16.01
CA LYS A 144 -13.75 4.19 16.69
C LYS A 144 -14.84 5.26 16.77
N GLU A 145 -15.32 5.51 17.98
CA GLU A 145 -16.35 6.49 18.29
C GLU A 145 -15.95 7.88 17.75
N ALA A 146 -16.57 8.32 16.66
CA ALA A 146 -16.56 9.72 16.29
C ALA A 146 -17.42 10.49 17.31
N LYS A 147 -16.78 11.25 18.21
CA LYS A 147 -17.45 12.25 19.05
C LYS A 147 -18.02 13.36 18.17
N VAL A 148 -19.23 13.15 17.64
CA VAL A 148 -20.00 14.21 16.98
C VAL A 148 -21.03 14.74 17.97
N ALA A 149 -20.82 16.00 18.37
CA ALA A 149 -21.71 16.75 19.24
C ALA A 149 -23.12 16.81 18.62
N LYS A 150 -24.11 16.30 19.36
CA LYS A 150 -25.53 16.37 19.03
C LYS A 150 -25.96 17.83 18.85
N LYS A 151 -26.43 18.20 17.66
CA LYS A 151 -27.49 19.21 17.54
C LYS A 151 -28.62 18.65 16.67
N ARG A 152 -29.74 18.48 17.36
CA ARG A 152 -31.01 17.86 16.96
C ARG A 152 -31.64 18.67 15.81
N LEU A 153 -31.92 18.03 14.67
CA LEU A 153 -32.98 18.52 13.79
C LEU A 153 -33.73 17.33 13.17
N THR A 154 -34.92 17.10 13.71
CA THR A 154 -35.91 16.13 13.29
C THR A 154 -36.58 16.63 12.01
N ILE A 155 -36.34 16.01 10.87
CA ILE A 155 -37.34 15.96 9.79
C ILE A 155 -37.30 14.56 9.18
N LEU A 156 -38.36 13.82 9.49
CA LEU A 156 -38.74 12.55 8.93
C LEU A 156 -39.35 12.85 7.56
N LEU A 157 -38.69 12.47 6.46
CA LEU A 157 -39.36 12.40 5.17
C LEU A 157 -39.36 10.95 4.68
N PRO A 158 -40.55 10.40 4.43
CA PRO A 158 -40.72 8.99 4.09
C PRO A 158 -40.19 8.75 2.69
N TYR A 159 -39.43 7.67 2.54
CA TYR A 159 -38.99 7.15 1.26
C TYR A 159 -40.21 6.59 0.51
N PRO A 160 -40.66 7.15 -0.63
CA PRO A 160 -41.74 6.56 -1.39
C PRO A 160 -41.22 5.33 -2.14
N SER A 161 -41.51 4.15 -1.59
CA SER A 161 -41.54 2.91 -2.35
C SER A 161 -42.71 2.98 -3.32
N GLN A 162 -42.48 3.46 -4.54
CA GLN A 162 -43.20 3.00 -5.73
C GLN A 162 -42.61 3.66 -6.97
N TYR A 163 -41.95 2.82 -7.74
CA TYR A 163 -41.65 3.00 -9.15
C TYR A 163 -42.95 3.25 -9.92
N SER A 164 -43.15 4.46 -10.42
CA SER A 164 -44.05 4.74 -11.55
C SER A 164 -43.65 6.07 -12.18
N ASP A 165 -43.30 5.99 -13.46
CA ASP A 165 -43.67 6.99 -14.46
C ASP A 165 -42.92 8.35 -14.47
N TYR A 166 -41.98 8.43 -15.43
CA TYR A 166 -41.55 9.61 -16.19
C TYR A 166 -40.84 10.77 -15.50
N PHE A 167 -39.56 10.99 -15.87
CA PHE A 167 -39.12 12.31 -16.36
C PHE A 167 -37.83 12.21 -17.20
N ILE A 168 -37.99 12.16 -18.52
CA ILE A 168 -36.93 12.49 -19.49
C ILE A 168 -36.97 14.03 -19.65
N PRO A 169 -35.87 14.77 -19.35
CA PRO A 169 -35.87 16.22 -19.53
C PRO A 169 -35.83 16.63 -21.01
N SER A 170 -36.95 17.22 -21.44
CA SER A 170 -37.12 18.28 -22.44
C SER A 170 -35.85 18.83 -23.14
N LEU A 171 -35.48 18.27 -24.29
CA LEU A 171 -34.77 19.01 -25.34
C LEU A 171 -34.99 18.44 -26.77
N LEU A 172 -36.26 18.25 -27.18
CA LEU A 172 -36.64 18.10 -28.60
C LEU A 172 -38.16 18.32 -28.77
N LYS A 173 -38.65 19.56 -28.57
CA LYS A 173 -40.08 19.92 -28.71
C LYS A 173 -40.38 20.92 -29.84
N HIS A 174 -39.44 21.22 -30.73
CA HIS A 174 -39.65 22.12 -31.86
C HIS A 174 -39.27 21.52 -33.21
N LEU A 175 -39.70 20.29 -33.47
CA LEU A 175 -39.82 19.76 -34.83
C LEU A 175 -41.11 18.93 -34.86
N TRP A 176 -42.26 19.58 -35.00
CA TRP A 176 -43.51 19.03 -35.56
C TRP A 176 -44.53 20.17 -35.68
N HIS A 177 -44.21 21.15 -36.52
CA HIS A 177 -45.18 21.97 -37.22
C HIS A 177 -44.71 22.02 -38.67
N PHE A 178 -45.20 21.11 -39.49
CA PHE A 178 -45.23 21.31 -40.93
C PHE A 178 -46.53 20.70 -41.49
N PRO A 179 -47.42 21.50 -42.12
CA PRO A 179 -48.78 21.14 -42.48
C PRO A 179 -48.92 20.74 -43.97
N LEU A 180 -50.17 20.42 -44.38
CA LEU A 180 -50.67 20.33 -45.77
C LEU A 180 -50.13 19.11 -46.55
N SER A 181 -50.81 18.43 -47.47
CA SER A 181 -51.95 18.78 -48.34
C SER A 181 -52.25 17.53 -49.21
N MET A 182 -53.51 17.34 -49.61
CA MET A 182 -54.00 16.70 -50.85
C MET A 182 -53.26 15.46 -51.42
N LEU A 183 -53.92 14.30 -51.44
CA LEU A 183 -54.71 13.77 -52.57
C LEU A 183 -55.38 12.44 -52.16
#